data_AF-A0A4R6RXI0-F1
#
_entry.id   AF-A0A4R6RXI0-F1
#
_cell.length_a   1.000
_cell.length_b   1.000
_cell.length_c   1.000
_cell.angle_alpha   90.00
_cell.angle_beta   90.00
_cell.angle_gamma   90.00
#
_symmetry.space_group_name_H-M   'P 1'
#
loop_
_entity.id
_entity.type
_entity.pdbx_description
1 polymer ?
#
loop_
_entity_poly.entity_id
_entity_poly.type
_entity_poly.pdbx_seq_one_letter_code
_entity_poly.pdbx_strand_id
1 'polypeptide(L)'
;MDKYDYHFISIKFLTAILLALVFAFLLIYVFTPNRRGDYLVYNLEESNFQLEGDSFSDFKTISAAAKAEQQEFEKKLKARSFELMEEIKQSLLAVITANHLEKMNGLREARMLTLEAKKRELEQREDSLLQARRQELEAELSQKLQQLRQRVRDKYSDFNQQQIRDNYLKMINLNLKIEFVARSAAEKEKYQKQLQEVKSEQEALMAEKNSQLNEDISEQTSELIMEFNQQYAAYRDQIREEHQKIIAEQSAEIEKELAQARKEIKNSLAVSREEKRIQLEQLIAETKAYY
;
A
#
# COMPACT_ATOMS: atom_id res chain seq x y z
N MET A 1 19.80 -29.26 -3.46
CA MET A 1 20.05 -27.84 -3.80
C MET A 1 19.06 -27.49 -4.89
N ASP A 2 18.01 -26.78 -4.49
CA ASP A 2 16.76 -26.69 -5.23
C ASP A 2 16.85 -25.80 -6.47
N LYS A 3 16.15 -26.25 -7.51
CA LYS A 3 16.03 -25.64 -8.84
C LYS A 3 15.48 -24.20 -8.85
N TYR A 4 15.06 -23.67 -7.70
CA TYR A 4 14.50 -22.33 -7.54
C TYR A 4 15.54 -21.26 -7.16
N ASP A 5 16.72 -21.64 -6.67
CA ASP A 5 17.77 -20.68 -6.28
C ASP A 5 18.51 -20.09 -7.49
N TYR A 6 18.58 -20.82 -8.60
CA TYR A 6 19.27 -20.35 -9.81
C TYR A 6 18.57 -19.15 -10.46
N HIS A 7 17.24 -19.11 -10.41
CA HIS A 7 16.47 -18.00 -10.96
C HIS A 7 16.58 -16.74 -10.10
N PHE A 8 16.60 -16.87 -8.78
CA PHE A 8 16.77 -15.73 -7.87
C PHE A 8 18.17 -15.11 -7.95
N ILE A 9 19.21 -15.94 -8.10
CA ILE A 9 20.58 -15.46 -8.33
C ILE A 9 20.67 -14.76 -9.69
N SER A 10 20.06 -15.31 -10.75
CA SER A 10 20.08 -14.69 -12.08
C SER A 10 19.35 -13.34 -12.14
N ILE A 11 18.24 -13.19 -11.40
CA ILE A 11 17.47 -11.93 -11.38
C ILE A 11 18.24 -10.85 -10.62
N LYS A 12 18.90 -11.18 -9.50
CA LYS A 12 19.77 -10.24 -8.78
C LYS A 12 20.99 -9.83 -9.60
N PHE A 13 21.53 -10.73 -10.41
CA PHE A 13 22.64 -10.42 -11.31
C PHE A 13 22.18 -9.52 -12.47
N LEU A 14 20.99 -9.78 -13.02
CA LEU A 14 20.41 -8.96 -14.08
C LEU A 14 20.05 -7.55 -13.60
N THR A 15 19.48 -7.41 -12.40
CA THR A 15 19.20 -6.09 -11.83
C THR A 15 20.47 -5.34 -11.50
N ALA A 16 21.53 -6.01 -11.02
CA ALA A 16 22.84 -5.38 -10.80
C ALA A 16 23.47 -4.89 -12.11
N ILE A 17 23.39 -5.66 -13.20
CA ILE A 17 23.90 -5.26 -14.52
C ILE A 17 23.09 -4.07 -15.08
N LEU A 18 21.77 -4.09 -14.94
CA LEU A 18 20.91 -2.97 -15.37
C LEU A 18 21.22 -1.70 -14.58
N LEU A 19 21.41 -1.81 -13.27
CA LEU A 19 21.74 -0.67 -12.41
C LEU A 19 23.15 -0.14 -12.73
N ALA A 20 24.12 -1.02 -13.02
CA ALA A 20 25.45 -0.64 -13.48
C ALA A 20 25.44 0.04 -14.86
N LEU A 21 24.59 -0.41 -15.78
CA LEU A 21 24.40 0.22 -17.10
C LEU A 21 23.75 1.60 -16.97
N VAL A 22 22.75 1.75 -16.10
CA VAL A 22 22.14 3.06 -15.80
C VAL A 22 23.16 3.98 -15.13
N PHE A 23 23.99 3.47 -14.23
CA PHE A 23 25.04 4.24 -13.57
C PHE A 23 26.15 4.66 -14.56
N ALA A 24 26.57 3.76 -15.47
CA ALA A 24 27.50 4.07 -16.55
C ALA A 24 26.92 5.07 -17.54
N PHE A 25 25.62 4.97 -17.85
CA PHE A 25 24.91 5.94 -18.70
C PHE A 25 24.82 7.32 -18.03
N LEU A 26 24.55 7.37 -16.72
CA LEU A 26 24.60 8.62 -15.94
C LEU A 26 26.03 9.19 -15.89
N LEU A 27 27.07 8.36 -15.72
CA LEU A 27 28.46 8.83 -15.75
C LEU A 27 28.90 9.34 -17.12
N ILE A 28 28.45 8.73 -18.22
CA ILE A 28 28.83 9.17 -19.57
C ILE A 28 28.00 10.38 -20.01
N TYR A 29 26.71 10.45 -19.65
CA TYR A 29 25.77 11.43 -20.20
C TYR A 29 25.50 12.63 -19.26
N VAL A 30 25.57 12.44 -17.94
CA VAL A 30 25.43 13.52 -16.93
C VAL A 30 26.80 14.04 -16.51
N PHE A 31 27.81 13.18 -16.47
CA PHE A 31 29.22 13.54 -16.24
C PHE A 31 30.06 13.41 -17.51
N THR A 32 29.56 13.85 -18.68
CA THR A 32 30.50 14.26 -19.73
C THR A 32 31.46 15.25 -19.07
N PRO A 33 32.79 15.00 -19.06
CA PRO A 33 33.71 16.06 -18.70
C PRO A 33 33.44 17.14 -19.74
N ASN A 34 32.81 18.23 -19.29
CA ASN A 34 32.77 19.46 -20.04
C ASN A 34 34.20 19.62 -20.55
N ARG A 35 34.35 19.56 -21.88
CA ARG A 35 35.64 19.40 -22.57
C ARG A 35 36.65 20.16 -21.74
N ARG A 36 37.70 19.47 -21.24
CA ARG A 36 38.91 20.16 -20.75
C ARG A 36 39.12 21.25 -21.77
N GLY A 37 38.85 22.50 -21.38
CA GLY A 37 39.13 23.62 -22.24
C GLY A 37 40.59 23.40 -22.57
N ASP A 38 40.91 23.28 -23.85
CA ASP A 38 42.29 23.26 -24.29
C ASP A 38 42.90 24.54 -23.73
N TYR A 39 43.53 24.41 -22.58
CA TYR A 39 44.42 25.41 -22.07
C TYR A 39 45.58 25.33 -23.05
N LEU A 40 45.52 26.16 -24.08
CA LEU A 40 46.73 26.70 -24.65
C LEU A 40 47.35 27.54 -23.55
N VAL A 41 48.00 26.87 -22.58
CA VAL A 41 49.19 27.42 -21.98
C VAL A 41 50.13 27.54 -23.17
N TYR A 42 50.12 28.69 -23.83
CA TYR A 42 51.21 29.01 -24.72
C TYR A 42 52.46 29.00 -23.83
N ASN A 43 53.27 27.97 -24.02
CA ASN A 43 54.69 28.08 -23.75
C ASN A 43 55.11 29.35 -24.50
N LEU A 44 55.56 30.37 -23.77
CA LEU A 44 56.54 31.27 -24.36
C LEU A 44 57.72 30.38 -24.71
N GLU A 45 57.76 29.86 -25.93
CA GLU A 45 59.03 29.52 -26.53
C GLU A 45 59.79 30.85 -26.55
N GLU A 46 60.74 30.99 -25.62
CA GLU A 46 61.85 31.92 -25.77
C GLU A 46 62.50 31.60 -27.12
N SER A 47 62.06 32.31 -28.14
CA SER A 47 62.79 32.38 -29.39
C SER A 47 64.15 32.98 -29.05
N ASN A 48 65.18 32.14 -29.09
CA ASN A 48 66.57 32.56 -29.09
C ASN A 48 66.79 33.45 -30.32
N PHE A 49 66.55 34.76 -30.16
CA PHE A 49 66.88 35.74 -31.18
C PHE A 49 68.38 36.04 -31.09
N GLN A 50 69.15 35.43 -32.00
CA GLN A 50 70.49 35.90 -32.32
C GLN A 50 70.36 37.28 -32.97
N LEU A 51 70.80 38.31 -32.24
CA LEU A 51 70.95 39.67 -32.74
C LEU A 51 72.21 39.77 -33.59
N GLU A 52 72.09 39.49 -34.88
CA GLU A 52 72.95 40.07 -35.91
C GLU A 52 72.09 40.91 -36.84
N GLY A 53 72.26 42.23 -36.79
CA GLY A 53 71.63 43.16 -37.73
C GLY A 53 71.07 44.41 -37.06
N ASP A 54 71.68 45.53 -37.38
CA ASP A 54 71.26 46.89 -37.06
C ASP A 54 69.81 47.14 -37.52
N SER A 55 68.83 47.04 -36.62
CA SER A 55 67.53 47.68 -36.83
C SER A 55 66.73 47.84 -35.53
N PHE A 56 66.89 49.00 -34.90
CA PHE A 56 66.07 49.46 -33.77
C PHE A 56 64.56 49.60 -34.12
N SER A 57 64.19 49.39 -35.40
CA SER A 57 62.81 49.34 -35.89
C SER A 57 62.14 47.99 -35.67
N ASP A 58 62.87 46.87 -35.67
CA ASP A 58 62.28 45.53 -35.53
C ASP A 58 61.94 45.16 -34.08
N PHE A 59 62.68 45.68 -33.10
CA PHE A 59 62.31 45.53 -31.68
C PHE A 59 61.05 46.32 -31.33
N LYS A 60 60.81 47.46 -32.00
CA LYS A 60 59.59 48.27 -31.83
C LYS A 60 58.37 47.58 -32.43
N THR A 61 58.49 46.92 -33.58
CA THR A 61 57.39 46.16 -34.21
C THR A 61 57.09 44.87 -33.46
N ILE A 62 58.10 44.14 -32.96
CA ILE A 62 57.92 42.95 -32.11
C ILE A 62 57.27 43.32 -30.76
N SER A 63 57.70 44.40 -30.09
CA SER A 63 57.06 44.82 -28.83
C SER A 63 55.66 45.40 -29.03
N ALA A 64 55.36 45.98 -30.19
CA ALA A 64 54.02 46.44 -30.53
C ALA A 64 53.08 45.27 -30.84
N ALA A 65 53.57 44.23 -31.52
CA ALA A 65 52.83 42.99 -31.77
C ALA A 65 52.54 42.24 -30.45
N ALA A 66 53.52 42.11 -29.56
CA ALA A 66 53.33 41.49 -28.25
C ALA A 66 52.35 42.29 -27.36
N LYS A 67 52.36 43.63 -27.41
CA LYS A 67 51.37 44.47 -26.73
C LYS A 67 49.97 44.35 -27.34
N ALA A 68 49.86 44.23 -28.66
CA ALA A 68 48.58 44.02 -29.33
C ALA A 68 47.99 42.64 -28.97
N GLU A 69 48.82 41.61 -28.93
CA GLU A 69 48.43 40.25 -28.52
C GLU A 69 48.01 40.19 -27.05
N GLN A 70 48.73 40.89 -26.16
CA GLN A 70 48.35 41.03 -24.75
C GLN A 70 47.00 41.76 -24.61
N GLN A 71 46.77 42.83 -25.36
CA GLN A 71 45.50 43.55 -25.35
C GLN A 71 44.34 42.71 -25.90
N GLU A 72 44.57 41.90 -26.94
CA GLU A 72 43.59 40.94 -27.42
C GLU A 72 43.28 39.85 -26.39
N PHE A 73 44.30 39.34 -25.71
CA PHE A 73 44.15 38.34 -24.67
C PHE A 73 43.32 38.89 -23.50
N GLU A 74 43.64 40.08 -23.00
CA GLU A 74 42.87 40.73 -21.94
C GLU A 74 41.41 40.96 -22.35
N LYS A 75 41.15 41.37 -23.60
CA LYS A 75 39.78 41.51 -24.12
C LYS A 75 39.04 40.17 -24.17
N LYS A 76 39.68 39.10 -24.66
CA LYS A 76 39.10 37.75 -24.72
C LYS A 76 38.82 37.21 -23.32
N LEU A 77 39.74 37.42 -22.38
CA LEU A 77 39.60 36.99 -20.99
C LEU A 77 38.46 37.76 -20.29
N LYS A 78 38.36 39.08 -20.48
CA LYS A 78 37.24 39.90 -20.00
C LYS A 78 35.90 39.42 -20.55
N ALA A 79 35.79 39.24 -21.87
CA ALA A 79 34.57 38.76 -22.52
C ALA A 79 34.10 37.42 -21.95
N ARG A 80 35.02 36.45 -21.82
CA ARG A 80 34.73 35.13 -21.25
C ARG A 80 34.36 35.20 -19.77
N SER A 81 34.95 36.10 -18.99
CA SER A 81 34.59 36.30 -17.58
C SER A 81 33.17 36.84 -17.42
N PHE A 82 32.73 37.72 -18.33
CA PHE A 82 31.37 38.25 -18.35
C PHE A 82 30.35 37.18 -18.76
N GLU A 83 30.67 36.33 -19.74
CA GLU A 83 29.85 35.16 -20.10
C GLU A 83 29.67 34.20 -18.92
N LEU A 84 30.77 33.88 -18.22
CA LEU A 84 30.74 32.99 -17.06
C LEU A 84 29.89 33.57 -15.92
N MET A 85 29.91 34.89 -15.69
CA MET A 85 29.04 35.51 -14.69
C MET A 85 27.55 35.43 -15.07
N GLU A 86 27.20 35.55 -16.35
CA GLU A 86 25.83 35.34 -16.82
C GLU A 86 25.39 33.88 -16.67
N GLU A 87 26.26 32.92 -16.91
CA GLU A 87 26.00 31.49 -16.65
C GLU A 87 25.79 31.21 -15.16
N ILE A 88 26.66 31.76 -14.29
CA ILE A 88 26.51 31.67 -12.84
C ILE A 88 25.16 32.26 -12.42
N LYS A 89 24.76 33.41 -12.97
CA LYS A 89 23.45 34.02 -12.68
C LYS A 89 22.31 33.03 -12.94
N GLN A 90 22.29 32.38 -14.10
CA GLN A 90 21.25 31.40 -14.42
C GLN A 90 21.29 30.20 -13.47
N SER A 91 22.47 29.69 -13.14
CA SER A 91 22.63 28.56 -12.21
C SER A 91 22.06 28.87 -10.82
N LEU A 92 22.34 30.07 -10.28
CA LEU A 92 21.86 30.49 -8.96
C LEU A 92 20.33 30.65 -8.93
N LEU A 93 19.74 31.21 -9.99
CA LEU A 93 18.27 31.30 -10.11
C LEU A 93 17.63 29.91 -10.25
N ALA A 94 18.30 28.96 -10.90
CA ALA A 94 17.87 27.57 -10.97
C ALA A 94 17.91 26.89 -9.59
N VAL A 95 18.95 27.13 -8.79
CA VAL A 95 19.05 26.62 -7.40
C VAL A 95 17.91 27.16 -6.53
N ILE A 96 17.59 28.46 -6.61
CA ILE A 96 16.45 29.04 -5.88
C ILE A 96 15.15 28.35 -6.29
N THR A 97 14.97 28.09 -7.58
CA THR A 97 13.80 27.36 -8.10
C THR A 97 13.75 25.93 -7.56
N ALA A 98 14.86 25.21 -7.55
CA ALA A 98 14.97 23.85 -7.03
C ALA A 98 14.61 23.77 -5.54
N ASN A 99 15.14 24.68 -4.70
CA ASN A 99 14.87 24.71 -3.27
C ASN A 99 13.37 24.90 -2.96
N HIS A 100 12.67 25.75 -3.72
CA HIS A 100 11.23 25.95 -3.53
C HIS A 100 10.40 24.74 -4.01
N LEU A 101 10.85 24.03 -5.06
CA LEU A 101 10.25 22.77 -5.49
C LEU A 101 10.44 21.68 -4.45
N GLU A 102 11.62 21.56 -3.87
CA GLU A 102 11.91 20.62 -2.77
C GLU A 102 11.02 20.90 -1.56
N LYS A 103 10.89 22.16 -1.15
CA LYS A 103 9.98 22.56 -0.07
C LYS A 103 8.54 22.13 -0.35
N MET A 104 8.06 22.27 -1.59
CA MET A 104 6.72 21.84 -1.99
C MET A 104 6.56 20.32 -1.93
N ASN A 105 7.58 19.58 -2.40
CA ASN A 105 7.58 18.12 -2.37
C ASN A 105 7.60 17.59 -0.94
N GLY A 106 8.45 18.16 -0.07
CA GLY A 106 8.50 17.78 1.34
C GLY A 106 7.19 18.05 2.08
N LEU A 107 6.52 19.17 1.80
CA LEU A 107 5.18 19.42 2.35
C LEU A 107 4.16 18.39 1.87
N ARG A 108 4.16 18.07 0.57
CA ARG A 108 3.27 17.04 0.01
C ARG A 108 3.52 15.70 0.68
N GLU A 109 4.77 15.28 0.78
CA GLU A 109 5.15 14.01 1.39
C GLU A 109 4.70 13.94 2.85
N ALA A 110 4.98 14.98 3.65
CA ALA A 110 4.53 15.04 5.03
C ALA A 110 3.01 14.88 5.17
N ARG A 111 2.22 15.55 4.32
CA ARG A 111 0.76 15.42 4.34
C ARG A 111 0.29 14.03 3.90
N MET A 112 0.91 13.44 2.88
CA MET A 112 0.59 12.07 2.48
C MET A 112 0.92 11.05 3.58
N LEU A 113 2.03 11.22 4.30
CA LEU A 113 2.38 10.39 5.46
C LEU A 113 1.33 10.49 6.57
N THR A 114 0.79 11.69 6.83
CA THR A 114 -0.30 11.85 7.81
C THR A 114 -1.58 11.13 7.39
N LEU A 115 -1.92 11.17 6.09
CA LEU A 115 -3.07 10.45 5.55
C LEU A 115 -2.88 8.93 5.64
N GLU A 116 -1.69 8.44 5.33
CA GLU A 116 -1.34 7.02 5.49
C GLU A 116 -1.40 6.56 6.94
N ALA A 117 -0.89 7.38 7.87
CA ALA A 117 -0.98 7.09 9.29
C ALA A 117 -2.45 6.97 9.74
N LYS A 118 -3.33 7.86 9.25
CA LYS A 118 -4.76 7.76 9.54
C LYS A 118 -5.37 6.49 8.96
N LYS A 119 -5.04 6.13 7.71
CA LYS A 119 -5.53 4.88 7.10
C LYS A 119 -5.18 3.66 7.94
N ARG A 120 -3.94 3.56 8.41
CA ARG A 120 -3.50 2.46 9.28
C ARG A 120 -4.23 2.45 10.62
N GLU A 121 -4.45 3.61 11.22
CA GLU A 121 -5.24 3.73 12.47
C GLU A 121 -6.68 3.23 12.26
N LEU A 122 -7.32 3.63 11.15
CA LEU A 122 -8.66 3.19 10.80
C LEU A 122 -8.72 1.68 10.50
N GLU A 123 -7.74 1.12 9.80
CA GLU A 123 -7.64 -0.33 9.54
C GLU A 123 -7.53 -1.12 10.85
N GLN A 124 -6.66 -0.70 11.77
CA GLN A 124 -6.53 -1.34 13.09
C GLN A 124 -7.82 -1.24 13.90
N ARG A 125 -8.51 -0.10 13.81
CA ARG A 125 -9.80 0.09 14.46
C ARG A 125 -10.88 -0.80 13.83
N GLU A 126 -10.93 -0.92 12.50
CA GLU A 126 -11.83 -1.84 11.78
C GLU A 126 -11.67 -3.26 12.32
N ASP A 127 -10.43 -3.77 12.36
CA ASP A 127 -10.17 -5.13 12.84
C ASP A 127 -10.68 -5.35 14.27
N SER A 128 -10.40 -4.39 15.17
CA SER A 128 -10.84 -4.48 16.57
C SER A 128 -12.37 -4.47 16.70
N LEU A 129 -13.05 -3.62 15.94
CA LEU A 129 -14.51 -3.49 15.96
C LEU A 129 -15.17 -4.71 15.35
N LEU A 130 -14.65 -5.22 14.23
CA LEU A 130 -15.13 -6.43 13.58
C LEU A 130 -14.96 -7.66 14.48
N GLN A 131 -13.85 -7.76 15.20
CA GLN A 131 -13.63 -8.85 16.14
C GLN A 131 -14.61 -8.77 17.32
N ALA A 132 -14.78 -7.59 17.92
CA ALA A 132 -15.74 -7.39 19.01
C ALA A 132 -17.16 -7.71 18.56
N ARG A 133 -17.58 -7.18 17.41
CA ARG A 133 -18.92 -7.43 16.86
C ARG A 133 -19.15 -8.91 16.56
N ARG A 134 -18.15 -9.60 16.02
CA ARG A 134 -18.23 -11.04 15.77
C ARG A 134 -18.48 -11.82 17.06
N GLN A 135 -17.76 -11.49 18.13
CA GLN A 135 -17.94 -12.15 19.43
C GLN A 135 -19.34 -11.91 20.01
N GLU A 136 -19.86 -10.69 19.91
CA GLU A 136 -21.24 -10.37 20.32
C GLU A 136 -22.27 -11.21 19.55
N LEU A 137 -22.15 -11.24 18.22
CA LEU A 137 -23.07 -11.97 17.37
C LEU A 137 -22.94 -13.50 17.56
N GLU A 138 -21.75 -14.02 17.84
CA GLU A 138 -21.53 -15.44 18.15
C GLU A 138 -22.18 -15.82 19.49
N ALA A 139 -22.09 -14.94 20.50
CA ALA A 139 -22.76 -15.13 21.78
C ALA A 139 -24.29 -15.12 21.62
N GLU A 140 -24.82 -14.16 20.86
CA GLU A 140 -26.26 -14.08 20.55
C GLU A 140 -26.74 -15.32 19.78
N LEU A 141 -25.99 -15.73 18.75
CA LEU A 141 -26.29 -16.93 17.96
C LEU A 141 -26.30 -18.18 18.85
N SER A 142 -25.30 -18.35 19.72
CA SER A 142 -25.24 -19.48 20.65
C SER A 142 -26.46 -19.51 21.57
N GLN A 143 -26.88 -18.37 22.12
CA GLN A 143 -28.07 -18.26 22.95
C GLN A 143 -29.35 -18.59 22.16
N LYS A 144 -29.50 -18.04 20.96
CA LYS A 144 -30.64 -18.31 20.07
C LYS A 144 -30.71 -19.80 19.69
N LEU A 145 -29.58 -20.45 19.40
CA LEU A 145 -29.51 -21.88 19.09
C LEU A 145 -29.89 -22.76 20.29
N GLN A 146 -29.48 -22.37 21.51
CA GLN A 146 -29.89 -23.10 22.72
C GLN A 146 -31.40 -22.99 22.95
N GLN A 147 -31.96 -21.78 22.81
CA GLN A 147 -33.40 -21.54 22.91
C GLN A 147 -34.19 -22.27 21.82
N LEU A 148 -33.65 -22.32 20.59
CA LEU A 148 -34.20 -23.08 19.47
C LEU A 148 -34.33 -24.56 19.82
N ARG A 149 -33.23 -25.18 20.28
CA ARG A 149 -33.23 -26.61 20.65
C ARG A 149 -34.26 -26.91 21.73
N GLN A 150 -34.40 -26.04 22.72
CA GLN A 150 -35.39 -26.22 23.79
C GLN A 150 -36.81 -26.08 23.24
N ARG A 151 -37.08 -25.03 22.45
CA ARG A 151 -38.39 -24.78 21.83
C ARG A 151 -38.83 -25.93 20.92
N VAL A 152 -37.93 -26.44 20.06
CA VAL A 152 -38.24 -27.57 19.18
C VAL A 152 -38.46 -28.84 20.00
N ARG A 153 -37.62 -29.10 21.01
CA ARG A 153 -37.83 -30.25 21.91
C ARG A 153 -39.21 -30.18 22.60
N ASP A 154 -39.62 -29.01 23.06
CA ASP A 154 -40.92 -28.82 23.72
C ASP A 154 -42.08 -28.98 22.72
N LYS A 155 -41.94 -28.46 21.49
CA LYS A 155 -42.91 -28.62 20.39
C LYS A 155 -43.17 -30.09 20.04
N TYR A 156 -42.13 -30.92 20.04
CA TYR A 156 -42.23 -32.36 19.75
C TYR A 156 -42.28 -33.24 21.01
N SER A 157 -42.51 -32.67 22.19
CA SER A 157 -42.56 -33.43 23.45
C SER A 157 -43.66 -34.50 23.41
N ASP A 158 -44.87 -34.10 23.04
CA ASP A 158 -46.07 -34.95 22.95
C ASP A 158 -46.15 -35.79 21.67
N PHE A 159 -45.25 -35.55 20.70
CA PHE A 159 -45.28 -36.23 19.40
C PHE A 159 -45.17 -37.75 19.56
N ASN A 160 -46.20 -38.46 19.07
CA ASN A 160 -46.40 -39.91 19.13
C ASN A 160 -46.27 -40.52 20.54
N GLN A 161 -46.37 -39.72 21.61
CA GLN A 161 -46.06 -40.18 22.97
C GLN A 161 -47.05 -41.23 23.48
N GLN A 162 -48.34 -41.11 23.13
CA GLN A 162 -49.35 -42.11 23.46
C GLN A 162 -49.08 -43.45 22.76
N GLN A 163 -48.82 -43.42 21.46
CA GLN A 163 -48.51 -44.62 20.67
C GLN A 163 -47.24 -45.31 21.14
N ILE A 164 -46.19 -44.54 21.44
CA ILE A 164 -44.95 -45.03 22.04
C ILE A 164 -45.24 -45.72 23.38
N ARG A 165 -46.03 -45.09 24.25
CA ARG A 165 -46.38 -45.65 25.56
C ARG A 165 -47.20 -46.94 25.43
N ASP A 166 -48.16 -46.96 24.52
CA ASP A 166 -49.00 -48.13 24.27
C ASP A 166 -48.18 -49.29 23.70
N ASN A 167 -47.23 -49.00 22.81
CA ASN A 167 -46.31 -50.01 22.28
C ASN A 167 -45.38 -50.56 23.37
N TYR A 168 -44.87 -49.72 24.29
CA TYR A 168 -44.15 -50.21 25.48
C TYR A 168 -45.00 -51.16 26.33
N LEU A 169 -46.26 -50.80 26.61
CA LEU A 169 -47.16 -51.67 27.37
C LEU A 169 -47.46 -52.98 26.64
N LYS A 170 -47.66 -52.94 25.31
CA LYS A 170 -47.81 -54.14 24.48
C LYS A 170 -46.57 -55.03 24.54
N MET A 171 -45.36 -54.47 24.43
CA MET A 171 -44.12 -55.22 24.54
C MET A 171 -43.97 -55.90 25.90
N ILE A 172 -44.25 -55.19 27.00
CA ILE A 172 -44.22 -55.77 28.36
C ILE A 172 -45.22 -56.92 28.47
N ASN A 173 -46.46 -56.72 28.01
CA ASN A 173 -47.48 -57.76 28.04
C ASN A 173 -47.11 -58.98 27.18
N LEU A 174 -46.48 -58.78 26.02
CA LEU A 174 -46.02 -59.86 25.16
C LEU A 174 -44.86 -60.64 25.81
N ASN A 175 -43.92 -59.95 26.46
CA ASN A 175 -42.85 -60.58 27.24
C ASN A 175 -43.43 -61.45 28.36
N LEU A 176 -44.37 -60.91 29.14
CA LEU A 176 -45.05 -61.68 30.20
C LEU A 176 -45.79 -62.90 29.65
N LYS A 177 -46.42 -62.79 28.48
CA LYS A 177 -47.09 -63.93 27.83
C LYS A 177 -46.10 -65.01 27.38
N ILE A 178 -44.93 -64.62 26.85
CA ILE A 178 -43.86 -65.54 26.44
C ILE A 178 -43.29 -66.29 27.66
N GLU A 179 -43.05 -65.57 28.75
CA GLU A 179 -42.40 -66.12 29.96
C GLU A 179 -43.35 -66.96 30.82
N PHE A 180 -44.58 -66.49 31.06
CA PHE A 180 -45.45 -67.05 32.09
C PHE A 180 -46.74 -67.70 31.57
N VAL A 181 -47.19 -67.38 30.36
CA VAL A 181 -48.50 -67.83 29.85
C VAL A 181 -48.40 -68.91 28.79
N ALA A 182 -47.43 -68.80 27.88
CA ALA A 182 -47.29 -69.71 26.74
C ALA A 182 -46.95 -71.14 27.20
N ARG A 183 -47.83 -72.10 26.87
CA ARG A 183 -47.72 -73.50 27.29
C ARG A 183 -47.08 -74.40 26.23
N SER A 184 -46.95 -73.92 24.99
CA SER A 184 -46.34 -74.64 23.88
C SER A 184 -45.27 -73.82 23.15
N ALA A 185 -44.38 -74.51 22.44
CA ALA A 185 -43.38 -73.84 21.59
C ALA A 185 -44.01 -72.99 20.48
N ALA A 186 -45.13 -73.46 19.91
CA ALA A 186 -45.87 -72.72 18.88
C ALA A 186 -46.48 -71.41 19.40
N GLU A 187 -47.01 -71.40 20.63
CA GLU A 187 -47.51 -70.17 21.27
C GLU A 187 -46.39 -69.18 21.58
N LYS A 188 -45.23 -69.67 22.04
CA LYS A 188 -44.04 -68.84 22.25
C LYS A 188 -43.60 -68.18 20.95
N GLU A 189 -43.51 -68.94 19.86
CA GLU A 189 -43.10 -68.42 18.55
C GLU A 189 -44.09 -67.35 18.05
N LYS A 190 -45.39 -67.55 18.24
CA LYS A 190 -46.42 -66.55 17.90
C LYS A 190 -46.23 -65.24 18.66
N TYR A 191 -46.07 -65.29 19.98
CA TYR A 191 -45.87 -64.08 20.77
C TYR A 191 -44.51 -63.41 20.49
N GLN A 192 -43.49 -64.18 20.15
CA GLN A 192 -42.19 -63.64 19.73
C GLN A 192 -42.29 -62.86 18.41
N LYS A 193 -43.02 -63.37 17.42
CA LYS A 193 -43.26 -62.64 16.15
C LYS A 193 -43.99 -61.32 16.41
N GLN A 194 -45.05 -61.34 17.21
CA GLN A 194 -45.79 -60.14 17.59
C GLN A 194 -44.92 -59.13 18.36
N LEU A 195 -44.04 -59.61 19.24
CA LEU A 195 -43.10 -58.75 19.94
C LEU A 195 -42.13 -58.06 18.97
N GLN A 196 -41.66 -58.78 17.95
CA GLN A 196 -40.75 -58.24 16.96
C GLN A 196 -41.45 -57.19 16.07
N GLU A 197 -42.71 -57.41 15.69
CA GLU A 197 -43.54 -56.42 14.98
C GLU A 197 -43.68 -55.14 15.81
N VAL A 198 -44.11 -55.24 17.08
CA VAL A 198 -44.28 -54.07 17.96
C VAL A 198 -42.96 -53.34 18.21
N LYS A 199 -41.83 -54.07 18.30
CA LYS A 199 -40.50 -53.45 18.38
C LYS A 199 -40.16 -52.64 17.13
N SER A 200 -40.45 -53.18 15.94
CA SER A 200 -40.20 -52.47 14.69
C SER A 200 -41.07 -51.21 14.55
N GLU A 201 -42.35 -51.29 14.96
CA GLU A 201 -43.25 -50.13 15.01
C GLU A 201 -42.72 -49.06 15.98
N GLN A 202 -42.24 -49.48 17.14
CA GLN A 202 -41.65 -48.60 18.15
C GLN A 202 -40.41 -47.88 17.60
N GLU A 203 -39.51 -48.60 16.93
CA GLU A 203 -38.33 -48.02 16.29
C GLU A 203 -38.69 -47.03 15.19
N ALA A 204 -39.68 -47.36 14.35
CA ALA A 204 -40.18 -46.48 13.30
C ALA A 204 -40.75 -45.17 13.85
N LEU A 205 -41.58 -45.23 14.91
CA LEU A 205 -42.15 -44.04 15.56
C LEU A 205 -41.06 -43.14 16.17
N MET A 206 -40.03 -43.73 16.77
CA MET A 206 -38.89 -42.98 17.32
C MET A 206 -38.04 -42.35 16.22
N ALA A 207 -37.81 -43.07 15.12
CA ALA A 207 -37.08 -42.56 13.96
C ALA A 207 -37.82 -41.39 13.29
N GLU A 208 -39.13 -41.49 13.10
CA GLU A 208 -39.96 -40.43 12.56
C GLU A 208 -39.90 -39.17 13.43
N LYS A 209 -40.08 -39.32 14.75
CA LYS A 209 -39.95 -38.21 15.71
C LYS A 209 -38.60 -37.51 15.60
N ASN A 210 -37.53 -38.28 15.57
CA ASN A 210 -36.17 -37.73 15.48
C ASN A 210 -35.94 -37.05 14.12
N SER A 211 -36.49 -37.59 13.03
CA SER A 211 -36.39 -37.00 11.70
C SER A 211 -37.01 -35.61 11.67
N GLN A 212 -38.26 -35.48 12.10
CA GLN A 212 -38.97 -34.19 12.11
C GLN A 212 -38.30 -33.17 13.02
N LEU A 213 -37.86 -33.60 14.21
CA LEU A 213 -37.14 -32.75 15.14
C LEU A 213 -35.83 -32.22 14.55
N ASN A 214 -35.06 -33.09 13.90
CA ASN A 214 -33.78 -32.71 13.30
C ASN A 214 -33.95 -31.80 12.08
N GLU A 215 -35.00 -32.03 11.28
CA GLU A 215 -35.34 -31.19 10.12
C GLU A 215 -35.69 -29.77 10.57
N ASP A 216 -36.59 -29.62 11.54
CA ASP A 216 -37.00 -28.30 12.08
C ASP A 216 -35.82 -27.56 12.74
N ILE A 217 -34.97 -28.28 13.49
CA ILE A 217 -33.73 -27.70 14.04
C ILE A 217 -32.80 -27.25 12.91
N SER A 218 -32.63 -28.06 11.87
CA SER A 218 -31.70 -27.76 10.78
C SER A 218 -32.15 -26.53 9.99
N GLU A 219 -33.42 -26.44 9.63
CA GLU A 219 -33.99 -25.31 8.90
C GLU A 219 -33.82 -24.00 9.69
N GLN A 220 -34.29 -23.98 10.95
CA GLN A 220 -34.20 -22.79 11.79
C GLN A 220 -32.75 -22.43 12.15
N THR A 221 -31.86 -23.42 12.30
CA THR A 221 -30.41 -23.15 12.48
C THR A 221 -29.82 -22.46 11.26
N SER A 222 -30.20 -22.88 10.05
CA SER A 222 -29.75 -22.25 8.81
C SER A 222 -30.20 -20.79 8.72
N GLU A 223 -31.44 -20.50 9.08
CA GLU A 223 -31.95 -19.12 9.13
C GLU A 223 -31.16 -18.24 10.10
N LEU A 224 -30.88 -18.75 11.31
CA LEU A 224 -30.09 -18.02 12.31
C LEU A 224 -28.65 -17.75 11.86
N ILE A 225 -28.01 -18.71 11.18
CA ILE A 225 -26.68 -18.52 10.60
C ILE A 225 -26.72 -17.48 9.49
N MET A 226 -27.77 -17.48 8.67
CA MET A 226 -27.95 -16.48 7.61
C MET A 226 -28.14 -15.07 8.21
N GLU A 227 -28.98 -14.94 9.25
CA GLU A 227 -29.17 -13.68 9.98
C GLU A 227 -27.83 -13.17 10.54
N PHE A 228 -27.05 -14.03 11.21
CA PHE A 228 -25.72 -13.70 11.70
C PHE A 228 -24.82 -13.15 10.58
N ASN A 229 -24.75 -13.85 9.44
CA ASN A 229 -23.90 -13.45 8.33
C ASN A 229 -24.33 -12.11 7.72
N GLN A 230 -25.64 -11.87 7.58
CA GLN A 230 -26.19 -10.61 7.08
C GLN A 230 -25.86 -9.45 8.02
N GLN A 231 -26.08 -9.62 9.31
CA GLN A 231 -25.77 -8.58 10.31
C GLN A 231 -24.28 -8.26 10.37
N TYR A 232 -23.43 -9.29 10.30
CA TYR A 232 -21.98 -9.10 10.30
C TYR A 232 -21.49 -8.39 9.02
N ALA A 233 -22.01 -8.80 7.86
CA ALA A 233 -21.68 -8.15 6.59
C ALA A 233 -22.13 -6.69 6.55
N ALA A 234 -23.36 -6.40 6.98
CA ALA A 234 -23.89 -5.05 7.04
C ALA A 234 -23.05 -4.14 7.96
N TYR A 235 -22.64 -4.65 9.12
CA TYR A 235 -21.79 -3.89 10.04
C TYR A 235 -20.41 -3.58 9.45
N ARG A 236 -19.80 -4.55 8.76
CA ARG A 236 -18.52 -4.34 8.07
C ARG A 236 -18.64 -3.27 6.99
N ASP A 237 -19.71 -3.33 6.21
CA ASP A 237 -19.93 -2.37 5.12
C ASP A 237 -20.15 -0.96 5.69
N GLN A 238 -20.89 -0.82 6.79
CA GLN A 238 -21.05 0.45 7.51
C GLN A 238 -19.70 1.03 7.96
N ILE A 239 -18.83 0.23 8.61
CA ILE A 239 -17.50 0.71 9.05
C ILE A 239 -16.69 1.21 7.85
N ARG A 240 -16.71 0.47 6.74
CA ARG A 240 -15.95 0.82 5.55
C ARG A 240 -16.44 2.12 4.91
N GLU A 241 -17.76 2.32 4.85
CA GLU A 241 -18.35 3.57 4.38
C GLU A 241 -17.93 4.76 5.26
N GLU A 242 -17.98 4.60 6.59
CA GLU A 242 -17.53 5.63 7.53
C GLU A 242 -16.03 5.94 7.36
N HIS A 243 -15.19 4.91 7.24
CA HIS A 243 -13.75 5.07 7.02
C HIS A 243 -13.43 5.75 5.68
N GLN A 244 -14.12 5.36 4.60
CA GLN A 244 -13.96 6.00 3.29
C GLN A 244 -14.32 7.49 3.35
N LYS A 245 -15.40 7.83 4.05
CA LYS A 245 -15.80 9.22 4.25
C LYS A 245 -14.75 10.02 5.00
N ILE A 246 -14.21 9.49 6.10
CA ILE A 246 -13.15 10.15 6.88
C ILE A 246 -11.90 10.37 6.02
N ILE A 247 -11.48 9.36 5.26
CA ILE A 247 -10.31 9.44 4.36
C ILE A 247 -10.55 10.49 3.26
N ALA A 248 -11.75 10.51 2.68
CA ALA A 248 -12.11 11.46 1.64
C ALA A 248 -12.08 12.90 2.17
N GLU A 249 -12.68 13.15 3.33
CA GLU A 249 -12.68 14.47 3.99
C GLU A 249 -11.24 14.95 4.27
N GLN A 250 -10.39 14.09 4.85
CA GLN A 250 -8.99 14.43 5.10
C GLN A 250 -8.20 14.66 3.82
N SER A 251 -8.44 13.86 2.78
CA SER A 251 -7.76 14.03 1.49
C SER A 251 -8.11 15.38 0.86
N ALA A 252 -9.38 15.80 0.94
CA ALA A 252 -9.83 17.09 0.43
C ALA A 252 -9.24 18.26 1.23
N GLU A 253 -9.13 18.11 2.56
CA GLU A 253 -8.47 19.10 3.42
C GLU A 253 -6.98 19.25 3.06
N ILE A 254 -6.27 18.13 2.91
CA ILE A 254 -4.86 18.11 2.47
C ILE A 254 -4.71 18.77 1.10
N GLU A 255 -5.57 18.46 0.14
CA GLU A 255 -5.52 19.07 -1.19
C GLU A 255 -5.71 20.59 -1.14
N LYS A 256 -6.64 21.06 -0.30
CA LYS A 256 -6.87 22.49 -0.08
C LYS A 256 -5.65 23.17 0.54
N GLU A 257 -5.07 22.58 1.58
CA GLU A 257 -3.85 23.09 2.22
C GLU A 257 -2.67 23.13 1.24
N LEU A 258 -2.48 22.07 0.44
CA LEU A 258 -1.43 22.01 -0.57
C LEU A 258 -1.64 23.02 -1.69
N ALA A 259 -2.88 23.25 -2.12
CA ALA A 259 -3.20 24.27 -3.11
C ALA A 259 -2.86 25.68 -2.60
N GLN A 260 -3.18 25.96 -1.33
CA GLN A 260 -2.80 27.21 -0.69
C GLN A 260 -1.27 27.34 -0.58
N ALA A 261 -0.60 26.32 -0.07
CA ALA A 261 0.86 26.30 0.05
C ALA A 261 1.56 26.48 -1.31
N ARG A 262 1.03 25.91 -2.39
CA ARG A 262 1.54 26.12 -3.76
C ARG A 262 1.47 27.59 -4.17
N LYS A 263 0.37 28.28 -3.85
CA LYS A 263 0.20 29.71 -4.16
C LYS A 263 1.21 30.56 -3.40
N GLU A 264 1.38 30.30 -2.11
CA GLU A 264 2.34 30.98 -1.25
C GLU A 264 3.79 30.74 -1.69
N ILE A 265 4.15 29.49 -1.97
CA ILE A 265 5.49 29.11 -2.45
C ILE A 265 5.77 29.76 -3.81
N LYS A 266 4.81 29.75 -4.74
CA LYS A 266 4.96 30.40 -6.05
C LYS A 266 5.22 31.90 -5.92
N ASN A 267 4.49 32.57 -5.04
CA ASN A 267 4.71 34.00 -4.78
C ASN A 267 6.09 34.25 -4.16
N SER A 268 6.48 33.45 -3.15
CA SER A 268 7.80 33.58 -2.52
C SER A 268 8.95 33.30 -3.49
N LEU A 269 8.78 32.33 -4.39
CA LEU A 269 9.74 32.01 -5.44
C LEU A 269 9.90 33.19 -6.42
N ALA A 270 8.79 33.79 -6.86
CA ALA A 270 8.83 34.92 -7.78
C ALA A 270 9.60 36.10 -7.17
N VAL A 271 9.32 36.43 -5.91
CA VAL A 271 10.01 37.50 -5.17
C VAL A 271 11.50 37.17 -4.99
N SER A 272 11.82 36.00 -4.44
CA SER A 272 13.22 35.59 -4.18
C SER A 272 14.06 35.53 -5.46
N ARG A 273 13.46 35.06 -6.57
CA ARG A 273 14.13 35.00 -7.87
C ARG A 273 14.36 36.39 -8.45
N GLU A 274 13.39 37.30 -8.31
CA GLU A 274 13.51 38.68 -8.79
C GLU A 274 14.56 39.46 -8.02
N GLU A 275 14.51 39.40 -6.69
CA GLU A 275 15.51 40.04 -5.82
C GLU A 275 16.93 39.54 -6.15
N LYS A 276 17.10 38.22 -6.32
CA LYS A 276 18.39 37.65 -6.67
C LYS A 276 18.84 38.05 -8.08
N ARG A 277 17.92 38.13 -9.04
CA ARG A 277 18.22 38.59 -10.40
C ARG A 277 18.75 40.02 -10.37
N ILE A 278 18.05 40.95 -9.71
CA ILE A 278 18.45 42.36 -9.61
C ILE A 278 19.84 42.48 -8.96
N GLN A 279 20.07 41.78 -7.85
CA GLN A 279 21.38 41.77 -7.18
C GLN A 279 22.52 41.30 -8.11
N LEU A 280 22.28 40.23 -8.88
CA LEU A 280 23.28 39.67 -9.79
C LEU A 280 23.50 40.58 -11.01
N GLU A 281 22.45 41.21 -11.54
CA GLU A 281 22.56 42.17 -12.64
C GLU A 281 23.34 43.43 -12.23
N GLN A 282 23.08 43.95 -11.03
CA GLN A 282 23.86 45.05 -10.45
C GLN A 282 25.34 44.67 -10.31
N LEU A 283 25.63 43.49 -9.74
CA LEU A 283 27.00 43.01 -9.58
C LEU A 283 27.73 42.82 -10.92
N ILE A 284 27.05 42.28 -11.93
CA ILE A 284 27.60 42.16 -13.30
C ILE A 284 27.86 43.53 -13.91
N ALA A 285 26.94 44.48 -13.73
CA ALA A 285 27.07 45.84 -14.26
C ALA A 285 28.23 46.61 -13.59
N GLU A 286 28.36 46.53 -12.27
CA GLU A 286 29.48 47.11 -11.51
C GLU A 286 30.81 46.52 -11.95
N THR A 287 30.87 45.19 -12.12
CA THR A 287 32.07 44.51 -12.59
C THR A 287 32.43 44.94 -14.02
N LYS A 288 31.45 45.10 -14.91
CA LYS A 288 31.66 45.61 -16.27
C LYS A 288 32.12 47.07 -16.29
N ALA A 289 31.65 47.91 -15.37
CA ALA A 289 32.03 49.32 -15.29
C ALA A 289 33.44 49.52 -14.70
N TYR A 290 33.89 48.60 -13.84
CA TYR A 290 35.23 48.63 -13.24
C TYR A 290 36.35 48.27 -14.23
N TYR A 291 36.07 47.43 -15.24
CA TYR A 291 37.05 46.87 -16.19
C TYR A 291 37.00 47.49 -17.58
#